data_AF-A0A972XJI3-F1
#
_entry.id   AF-A0A972XJI3-F1
#
_cell.length_a   1.000
_cell.length_b   1.000
_cell.length_c   1.000
_cell.angle_alpha   90.00
_cell.angle_beta   90.00
_cell.angle_gamma   90.00
#
_symmetry.space_group_name_H-M   'P 1'
#
loop_
_entity.id
_entity.type
_entity.pdbx_description
1 polymer ?
#
loop_
_entity_poly.entity_id
_entity_poly.type
_entity_poly.pdbx_seq_one_letter_code
_entity_poly.pdbx_strand_id
1 'polypeptide(L)'
;MQLVIPAFIIHWYISLFSQTFFLHRYSAHKMFVMNKFWEKFFYFLTYLSQGSSFLSPRAYAVLHRMHHAFSDTKKDPHSPMFSNNVFTMMWKTKDLYNAV
;
A
#
# COMPACT_ATOMS: atom_id res chain seq x y z
N MET A 1 -21.85 -15.71 15.86
CA MET A 1 -21.25 -16.18 14.58
C MET A 1 -21.78 -15.44 13.35
N GLN A 2 -23.10 -15.16 13.26
CA GLN A 2 -23.73 -14.54 12.08
C GLN A 2 -23.13 -13.19 11.64
N LEU A 3 -22.58 -12.39 12.57
CA LEU A 3 -21.97 -11.09 12.26
C LEU A 3 -20.47 -11.14 11.96
N VAL A 4 -19.79 -12.24 12.32
CA VAL A 4 -18.33 -12.34 12.21
C VAL A 4 -17.91 -12.39 10.74
N ILE A 5 -18.52 -13.30 9.97
CA ILE A 5 -18.20 -13.46 8.55
C ILE A 5 -18.51 -12.18 7.76
N PRO A 6 -19.70 -11.56 7.88
CA PRO A 6 -19.97 -10.27 7.24
C PRO A 6 -18.98 -9.18 7.64
N ALA A 7 -18.61 -9.09 8.92
CA ALA A 7 -17.63 -8.10 9.38
C ALA A 7 -16.26 -8.29 8.71
N PHE A 8 -15.77 -9.53 8.58
CA PHE A 8 -14.52 -9.81 7.87
C PHE A 8 -14.60 -9.46 6.38
N ILE A 9 -15.71 -9.77 5.72
CA ILE A 9 -15.92 -9.42 4.31
C ILE A 9 -15.92 -7.90 4.12
N ILE A 10 -16.69 -7.17 4.93
CA ILE A 10 -16.77 -5.71 4.87
C ILE A 10 -15.39 -5.10 5.13
N HIS A 11 -14.70 -5.54 6.18
CA HIS A 11 -13.35 -5.09 6.50
C HIS A 11 -12.39 -5.34 5.33
N TRP A 12 -12.36 -6.55 4.78
CA TRP A 12 -11.51 -6.92 3.65
C TRP A 12 -11.71 -5.99 2.45
N TYR A 13 -12.96 -5.75 2.05
CA TYR A 13 -13.24 -4.91 0.88
C TYR A 13 -12.96 -3.43 1.12
N ILE A 14 -13.18 -2.90 2.33
CA ILE A 14 -12.81 -1.52 2.66
C ILE A 14 -11.29 -1.35 2.65
N SER A 15 -10.53 -2.31 3.19
CA SER A 15 -9.07 -2.27 3.19
C SER A 15 -8.49 -2.40 1.78
N LEU A 16 -9.05 -3.30 0.97
CA LEU A 16 -8.70 -3.45 -0.45
C LEU A 16 -9.01 -2.17 -1.24
N PHE A 17 -10.17 -1.56 -1.00
CA PHE A 17 -10.55 -0.31 -1.63
C PHE A 17 -9.61 0.83 -1.23
N SER A 18 -9.26 0.96 0.04
CA SER A 18 -8.32 1.98 0.53
C SER A 18 -6.92 1.82 -0.08
N GLN A 19 -6.43 0.58 -0.18
CA GLN A 19 -5.16 0.25 -0.83
C GLN A 19 -5.17 0.66 -2.31
N THR A 20 -6.22 0.29 -3.05
CA THR A 20 -6.29 0.50 -4.50
C THR A 20 -6.62 1.94 -4.87
N PHE A 21 -7.60 2.56 -4.22
CA PHE A 21 -8.09 3.89 -4.55
C PHE A 21 -7.15 4.99 -4.01
N PHE A 22 -6.83 4.96 -2.72
CA PHE A 22 -6.10 6.05 -2.07
C PHE A 22 -4.57 5.88 -2.14
N LEU A 23 -4.04 4.73 -1.73
CA LEU A 23 -2.58 4.52 -1.72
C LEU A 23 -2.03 4.35 -3.14
N HIS A 24 -2.64 3.50 -3.96
CA HIS A 24 -2.16 3.20 -5.29
C HIS A 24 -2.52 4.28 -6.33
N ARG A 25 -3.80 4.48 -6.64
CA ARG A 25 -4.21 5.38 -7.73
C ARG A 25 -3.98 6.85 -7.43
N TYR A 26 -4.34 7.29 -6.23
CA TYR A 26 -4.15 8.69 -5.82
C TYR A 26 -2.69 8.97 -5.41
N SER A 27 -2.17 8.32 -4.37
CA SER A 27 -0.86 8.69 -3.80
C SER A 27 0.32 8.30 -4.71
N ALA A 28 0.33 7.08 -5.25
CA ALA A 28 1.42 6.61 -6.10
C ALA A 28 1.31 7.13 -7.54
N HIS A 29 0.17 6.95 -8.19
CA HIS A 29 0.02 7.28 -9.62
C HIS A 29 -0.51 8.67 -9.92
N LYS A 30 -0.99 9.43 -8.94
CA LYS A 30 -1.60 10.77 -9.15
C LYS A 30 -2.67 10.76 -10.25
N MET A 31 -3.49 9.71 -10.32
CA MET A 31 -4.50 9.56 -11.37
C MET A 31 -5.60 10.62 -11.33
N PHE A 32 -5.80 11.27 -10.18
CA PHE A 32 -6.77 12.32 -9.97
C PHE A 32 -6.36 13.18 -8.77
N VAL A 33 -7.02 14.33 -8.60
CA VAL A 33 -6.82 15.24 -7.47
C VAL A 33 -8.02 15.21 -6.53
N MET A 34 -7.76 15.42 -5.24
CA MET A 34 -8.80 15.56 -4.21
C MET A 34 -8.75 16.96 -3.62
N ASN A 35 -9.90 17.46 -3.15
CA ASN A 35 -9.90 18.60 -2.25
C ASN A 35 -9.41 18.17 -0.85
N LYS A 36 -9.10 19.14 0.02
CA LYS A 36 -8.56 18.89 1.36
C LYS A 36 -9.46 18.01 2.24
N PHE A 37 -10.78 18.07 2.04
CA PHE A 37 -11.72 17.26 2.82
C PHE A 37 -11.58 15.78 2.44
N TRP A 38 -11.68 15.46 1.15
CA TRP A 38 -11.61 14.08 0.67
C TRP A 38 -10.25 13.45 0.93
N GLU A 39 -9.17 14.21 0.79
CA GLU A 39 -7.82 13.73 1.10
C GLU A 39 -7.71 13.28 2.57
N LYS A 40 -8.20 14.09 3.51
CA LYS A 40 -8.23 13.74 4.95
C LYS A 40 -9.17 12.57 5.24
N PHE A 41 -10.33 12.54 4.60
CA PHE A 41 -11.30 11.45 4.75
C PHE A 41 -10.68 10.10 4.35
N PHE A 42 -10.07 10.01 3.17
CA PHE A 42 -9.47 8.76 2.70
C PHE A 42 -8.19 8.40 3.45
N TYR A 43 -7.42 9.39 3.92
CA TYR A 43 -6.31 9.14 4.84
C TYR A 43 -6.80 8.43 6.11
N PHE A 44 -7.82 8.98 6.77
CA PHE A 44 -8.39 8.40 7.99
C PHE A 44 -9.05 7.03 7.73
N LEU A 45 -9.80 6.88 6.63
CA LEU A 45 -10.40 5.61 6.24
C LEU A 45 -9.34 4.54 6.01
N THR A 46 -8.22 4.89 5.37
CA THR A 46 -7.09 3.97 5.15
C THR A 46 -6.46 3.57 6.48
N TYR A 47 -6.23 4.53 7.39
CA TYR A 47 -5.74 4.24 8.74
C TYR A 47 -6.65 3.29 9.51
N LEU A 48 -7.95 3.54 9.52
CA LEU A 48 -8.92 2.71 10.24
C LEU A 48 -9.05 1.31 9.63
N SER A 49 -9.13 1.21 8.30
CA SER A 49 -9.32 -0.06 7.61
C SER A 49 -8.07 -0.95 7.62
N GLN A 50 -6.87 -0.37 7.55
CA GLN A 50 -5.63 -1.16 7.57
C GLN A 50 -5.13 -1.44 8.99
N GLY A 51 -5.48 -0.61 9.98
CA GLY A 51 -5.12 -0.81 11.38
C GLY A 51 -3.62 -0.97 11.59
N SER A 52 -3.20 -2.09 12.18
CA SER A 52 -1.78 -2.41 12.41
C SER A 52 -0.97 -2.60 11.12
N SER A 53 -1.64 -2.81 9.98
CA SER A 53 -1.04 -2.93 8.66
C SER A 53 -1.03 -1.61 7.89
N PHE A 54 -1.34 -0.48 8.55
CA PHE A 54 -1.36 0.83 7.91
C PHE A 54 -0.02 1.20 7.29
N LEU A 55 -0.06 1.72 6.06
CA LEU A 55 1.11 2.25 5.36
C LEU A 55 0.98 3.78 5.20
N SER A 56 2.04 4.50 5.56
CA SER A 56 2.26 5.89 5.17
C SER A 56 2.07 6.07 3.66
N PRO A 57 1.13 6.93 3.21
CA PRO A 57 0.87 7.15 1.78
C PRO A 57 2.09 7.63 1.01
N ARG A 58 2.97 8.41 1.65
CA ARG A 58 4.21 8.90 1.05
C ARG A 58 5.19 7.74 0.82
N ALA A 59 5.49 6.97 1.86
CA ALA A 59 6.46 5.89 1.77
C ALA A 59 6.00 4.81 0.77
N TYR A 60 4.70 4.47 0.81
CA TYR A 60 4.08 3.59 -0.18
C TYR A 60 4.24 4.13 -1.61
N ALA A 61 3.92 5.39 -1.83
CA ALA A 61 4.00 6.01 -3.16
C ALA A 61 5.42 6.01 -3.74
N VAL A 62 6.43 6.29 -2.90
CA VAL A 62 7.84 6.26 -3.34
C VAL A 62 8.25 4.84 -3.72
N LEU A 63 7.98 3.86 -2.86
CA LEU A 63 8.36 2.47 -3.09
C LEU A 63 7.64 1.89 -4.33
N HIS A 64 6.36 2.20 -4.50
CA HIS A 64 5.56 1.80 -5.65
C HIS A 64 6.09 2.41 -6.95
N ARG A 65 6.48 3.69 -6.94
CA ARG A 65 7.12 4.34 -8.10
C ARG A 65 8.50 3.75 -8.41
N MET A 66 9.27 3.38 -7.39
CA MET A 66 10.55 2.69 -7.59
C MET A 66 10.36 1.35 -8.29
N HIS A 67 9.35 0.57 -7.87
CA HIS A 67 8.99 -0.68 -8.55
C HIS A 67 8.66 -0.43 -10.02
N HIS A 68 7.77 0.52 -10.34
CA HIS A 68 7.45 0.85 -11.73
C HIS A 68 8.65 1.35 -12.54
N ALA A 69 9.54 2.15 -11.95
CA ALA A 69 10.70 2.70 -12.64
C ALA A 69 11.80 1.65 -12.89
N PHE A 70 11.88 0.61 -12.08
CA PHE A 70 12.96 -0.37 -12.08
C PHE A 70 12.49 -1.82 -12.23
N SER A 71 11.25 -2.04 -12.63
CA SER A 71 10.67 -3.38 -12.84
C SER A 71 11.61 -4.25 -13.65
N ASP A 72 11.70 -5.53 -13.26
CA ASP A 72 12.53 -6.54 -13.91
C ASP A 72 14.05 -6.22 -13.91
N THR A 73 14.48 -5.32 -13.02
CA THR A 73 15.90 -5.03 -12.76
C THR A 73 16.27 -5.27 -11.30
N LYS A 74 17.58 -5.36 -11.01
CA LYS A 74 18.12 -5.49 -9.64
C LYS A 74 17.73 -4.33 -8.71
N LYS A 75 17.28 -3.19 -9.26
CA LYS A 75 16.91 -1.99 -8.52
C LYS A 75 15.44 -1.99 -8.05
N ASP A 76 14.61 -2.92 -8.51
CA ASP A 76 13.25 -3.08 -8.01
C ASP A 76 13.29 -3.46 -6.51
N PRO A 77 12.60 -2.69 -5.64
CA PRO A 77 12.62 -2.91 -4.19
C PRO A 77 12.09 -4.30 -3.78
N HIS A 78 11.21 -4.90 -4.57
CA HIS A 78 10.54 -6.15 -4.22
C HIS A 78 10.49 -7.14 -5.39
N SER A 79 11.53 -7.17 -6.23
CA SER A 79 11.60 -8.18 -7.31
C SER A 79 11.83 -9.59 -6.75
N PRO A 80 10.99 -10.56 -7.14
CA PRO A 80 11.20 -11.97 -6.79
C PRO A 80 12.37 -12.60 -7.54
N MET A 81 12.74 -12.08 -8.72
CA MET A 81 13.85 -12.60 -9.53
C MET A 81 15.22 -12.34 -8.87
N PHE A 82 15.33 -11.25 -8.12
CA PHE A 82 16.57 -10.82 -7.46
C PHE A 82 16.54 -11.01 -5.94
N SER A 83 15.71 -11.94 -5.46
CA SER A 83 15.58 -12.28 -4.04
C SER A 83 15.71 -13.79 -3.85
N ASN A 84 16.36 -14.23 -2.78
CA ASN A 84 16.57 -15.65 -2.51
C ASN A 84 15.24 -16.38 -2.21
N ASN A 85 14.31 -15.69 -1.54
CA ASN A 85 12.97 -16.17 -1.24
C ASN A 85 12.05 -14.99 -0.84
N VAL A 86 10.77 -15.27 -0.66
CA VAL A 86 9.75 -14.28 -0.29
C VAL A 86 10.07 -13.56 1.02
N PHE A 87 10.59 -14.26 2.04
CA PHE A 87 10.91 -13.62 3.32
C PHE A 87 12.05 -12.61 3.20
N THR A 88 13.13 -12.98 2.50
CA THR A 88 14.25 -12.06 2.24
C THR A 88 13.82 -10.84 1.42
N MET A 89 12.94 -11.05 0.44
CA MET A 89 12.35 -9.99 -0.37
C MET A 89 11.51 -9.04 0.50
N MET A 90 10.60 -9.58 1.32
CA MET A 90 9.73 -8.80 2.20
C MET A 90 10.55 -8.01 3.22
N TRP A 91 11.60 -8.59 3.79
CA TRP A 91 12.47 -7.90 4.75
C TRP A 91 13.21 -6.74 4.12
N LYS A 92 13.84 -6.96 2.95
CA LYS A 92 14.46 -5.89 2.15
C LYS A 92 13.45 -4.79 1.81
N THR A 93 12.24 -5.17 1.39
CA THR A 93 11.15 -4.24 1.06
C THR A 93 10.79 -3.37 2.26
N LYS A 94 10.66 -3.98 3.45
CA LYS A 94 10.40 -3.28 4.72
C LYS A 94 11.53 -2.32 5.08
N ASP A 95 12.78 -2.75 4.97
CA ASP A 95 13.94 -1.91 5.30
C ASP A 95 14.02 -0.69 4.37
N LEU A 96 13.79 -0.89 3.07
CA LEU A 96 13.68 0.20 2.10
C LEU A 96 12.49 1.12 2.39
N TYR A 97 11.33 0.56 2.74
CA TYR A 97 10.15 1.34 3.12
C TYR A 97 10.42 2.26 4.32
N ASN A 98 11.11 1.76 5.35
CA ASN A 98 11.44 2.52 6.56
C ASN A 98 12.51 3.60 6.34
N ALA A 99 13.26 3.52 5.24
CA ALA A 99 14.29 4.49 4.88
C ALA A 99 13.77 5.70 4.08
N VAL A 100 12.49 5.71 3.69
CA VAL A 100 11.82 6.80 2.92
C VAL A 100 11.32 7.92 3.82
#